data_AF-A0A0N4YT88-F1
#
_entry.id   AF-A0A0N4YT88-F1
#
_cell.length_a   1.000
_cell.length_b   1.000
_cell.length_c   1.000
_cell.angle_alpha   90.00
_cell.angle_beta   90.00
_cell.angle_gamma   90.00
#
_symmetry.space_group_name_H-M   'P 1'
#
loop_
_entity.id
_entity.type
_entity.pdbx_description
1 polymer ?
#
loop_
_entity_poly.entity_id
_entity_poly.type
_entity_poly.pdbx_seq_one_letter_code
_entity_poly.pdbx_strand_id
1 'polypeptide(L)' 'MFSENHFSGGLVLSTAAKDERGKQWTSCIENPGQTFEAWHQLELDG' A
#
# COMPACT_ATOMS: atom_id res chain seq x y z
N MET A 1 -7.63 30.85 9.94
CA MET A 1 -6.91 29.76 10.64
C MET A 1 -6.85 28.60 9.65
N PHE A 2 -5.69 28.26 9.12
CA PHE A 2 -5.54 27.14 8.18
C PHE A 2 -5.64 25.84 8.99
N SER A 3 -6.54 24.92 8.62
CA SER A 3 -6.52 23.57 9.17
C SER A 3 -5.34 22.84 8.55
N GLU A 4 -4.34 22.50 9.35
CA GLU A 4 -3.25 21.63 8.89
C GLU A 4 -3.81 20.23 8.60
N ASN A 5 -3.39 19.63 7.48
CA ASN A 5 -3.74 18.24 7.18
C ASN A 5 -3.04 17.33 8.18
N HIS A 6 -3.80 16.56 8.95
CA HIS A 6 -3.26 15.57 9.87
C HIS A 6 -2.90 14.29 9.12
N PHE A 7 -1.64 13.88 9.20
CA PHE A 7 -1.17 12.64 8.61
C PHE A 7 -1.60 11.44 9.46
N SER A 8 -2.37 10.53 8.87
CA SER A 8 -2.88 9.33 9.54
C SER A 8 -2.13 8.04 9.15
N GLY A 9 -1.03 8.15 8.40
CA GLY A 9 -0.22 7.01 7.95
C GLY A 9 -0.18 6.81 6.43
N GLY A 10 0.69 5.89 5.99
CA GLY A 10 0.93 5.58 4.59
C GLY A 10 1.05 4.09 4.29
N LEU A 11 1.00 3.75 3.00
CA LEU A 11 1.20 2.40 2.48
C LEU A 11 2.04 2.48 1.20
N VAL A 12 3.05 1.63 1.10
CA VAL A 12 3.83 1.44 -0.14
C VAL A 12 3.58 0.04 -0.70
N LEU A 13 3.10 -0.01 -1.95
CA LEU A 13 3.02 -1.23 -2.74
C LEU A 13 4.12 -1.17 -3.80
N SER A 14 5.11 -2.05 -3.69
CA SER A 14 6.20 -2.16 -4.64
C SER A 14 6.78 -3.56 -4.63
N THR A 15 7.58 -3.90 -5.63
CA THR A 15 8.31 -5.19 -5.66
C THR A 15 9.37 -5.30 -4.56
N ALA A 16 9.76 -4.18 -3.95
CA ALA A 16 10.65 -4.13 -2.79
C ALA A 16 9.90 -4.18 -1.45
N ALA A 17 8.57 -4.06 -1.45
CA ALA A 17 7.77 -4.12 -0.24
C ALA A 17 7.80 -5.54 0.34
N LYS A 18 7.87 -5.65 1.67
CA LYS A 18 7.91 -6.93 2.37
C LYS A 18 6.50 -7.52 2.50
N ASP A 19 6.48 -8.83 2.71
CA ASP A 19 5.28 -9.58 3.12
C ASP A 19 4.09 -9.37 2.17
N GLU A 20 2.89 -9.19 2.73
CA GLU A 20 1.63 -9.13 1.98
C GLU A 20 1.58 -7.97 0.97
N ARG A 21 2.31 -6.88 1.23
CA ARG A 21 2.39 -5.72 0.33
C ARG A 21 3.15 -6.06 -0.96
N GLY A 22 4.29 -6.74 -0.81
CA GLY A 22 5.06 -7.24 -1.95
C GLY A 22 4.30 -8.30 -2.73
N LYS A 23 3.60 -9.21 -2.03
CA LYS A 23 2.77 -10.24 -2.66
C LYS A 23 1.64 -9.64 -3.48
N GLN A 24 0.86 -8.71 -2.94
CA GLN A 24 -0.24 -8.08 -3.70
C GLN A 24 0.30 -7.35 -4.92
N TRP A 25 1.39 -6.59 -4.77
CA TRP A 25 1.98 -5.87 -5.89
C TRP A 25 2.49 -6.81 -6.99
N THR A 26 3.15 -7.91 -6.59
CA THR A 26 3.65 -8.93 -7.53
C THR A 26 2.51 -9.61 -8.27
N SER A 27 1.44 -10.02 -7.57
CA SER A 27 0.26 -10.62 -8.19
C SER A 27 -0.37 -9.69 -9.23
N CYS A 28 -0.44 -8.38 -8.94
CA CYS A 28 -0.99 -7.39 -9.85
C CYS A 28 -0.17 -7.25 -11.15
N ILE A 29 1.16 -7.18 -11.05
CA ILE A 29 2.03 -7.00 -12.23
C ILE A 29 2.13 -8.27 -13.09
N GLU A 30 2.04 -9.46 -12.48
CA GLU A 30 2.17 -10.74 -13.18
C GLU A 30 0.87 -11.19 -13.86
N ASN A 31 -0.28 -10.60 -13.51
CA ASN A 31 -1.60 -11.01 -14.00
C ASN A 31 -2.34 -9.83 -14.66
N PRO A 32 -1.91 -9.38 -15.85
CA PRO A 32 -2.53 -8.25 -16.54
C PRO A 32 -4.01 -8.52 -16.86
N GLY A 33 -4.85 -7.51 -16.64
CA GLY A 33 -6.30 -7.59 -16.88
C GLY A 33 -7.10 -8.19 -15.72
N GLN A 34 -6.45 -8.57 -14.62
CA GLN A 34 -7.11 -9.03 -13.40
C GLN A 34 -7.05 -7.96 -12.29
N THR A 35 -8.03 -7.99 -11.38
CA THR A 35 -8.11 -7.08 -10.23
C THR A 35 -7.76 -7.82 -8.95
N PHE A 36 -6.98 -7.17 -8.09
CA PHE A 36 -6.55 -7.71 -6.80
C PHE A 36 -6.90 -6.76 -5.66
N GLU A 37 -7.67 -7.25 -4.70
CA GLU A 37 -8.09 -6.50 -3.52
C GLU A 37 -7.50 -7.13 -2.25
N ALA A 38 -6.90 -6.30 -1.40
CA ALA A 38 -6.38 -6.71 -0.10
C ALA A 38 -6.41 -5.55 0.89
N TRP A 39 -6.62 -5.87 2.17
CA TRP A 39 -6.55 -4.92 3.27
C TRP A 39 -5.14 -4.87 3.84
N HIS A 40 -4.63 -3.65 4.07
CA HIS A 40 -3.34 -3.41 4.72
C HIS A 40 -3.49 -2.46 5.89
N GLN A 41 -2.71 -2.70 6.94
CA GLN A 41 -2.55 -1.74 8.01
C GLN A 41 -1.65 -0.60 7.54
N LEU A 42 -2.06 0.65 7.79
CA LEU A 42 -1.25 1.83 7.50
C LEU A 42 -0.08 1.90 8.48
N GLU A 43 1.10 2.25 7.96
CA GLU A 43 2.26 2.57 8.78
C GLU A 43 2.18 4.05 9.17
N LEU A 44 2.17 4.32 10.48
CA LEU A 44 2.38 5.66 11.02
C LEU A 44 3.88 5.94 10.99
N ASP A 45 4.29 7.17 10.65
CA ASP A 45 5.69 7.58 10.82
C ASP A 45 6.07 7.36 12.29
N GLY A 46 7.16 6.61 12.51
CA GLY A 46 7.72 6.30 13.83
C GLY A 46 8.51 7.46 14.42
#